data_AF-A0A850SI48-F1
#
_entry.id   AF-A0A850SI48-F1
#
_cell.length_a   1.000
_cell.length_b   1.000
_cell.length_c   1.000
_cell.angle_alpha   90.00
_cell.angle_beta   90.00
_cell.angle_gamma   90.00
#
_symmetry.space_group_name_H-M   'P 1'
#
loop_
_entity.id
_entity.type
_entity.pdbx_description
1 polymer ?
#
loop_
_entity_poly.entity_id
_entity_poly.type
_entity_poly.pdbx_seq_one_letter_code
_entity_poly.pdbx_strand_id
1 'polypeptide(L)'
;RRRDRLETLAYKGDLPNLWRGFRDDGFRRALAAIGVDLRLDLRTPDDGAPLRMHDYRDVDAVIAARNLTEEDVKVKPASKLVNAWLAGVPALLGPEPGFQELRSSALDYIEITSPQDAVRALERLKRDPALARQMRERGKERAQEFTVDALVRRWVGLLNGPVADRYAEWARAGAARKLAHWVASAFAEKRAKAVAARNREFGRRPFDGD
;
A
#
# COMPACT_ATOMS: atom_id res chain seq x y z
N ARG A 1 8.19 -11.15 22.70
CA ARG A 1 7.15 -11.11 23.76
C ARG A 1 5.76 -10.68 23.26
N ARG A 2 5.58 -9.64 22.43
CA ARG A 2 4.28 -9.40 21.72
C ARG A 2 4.20 -10.05 20.33
N ARG A 3 5.32 -10.12 19.60
CA ARG A 3 5.42 -10.66 18.23
C ARG A 3 4.94 -12.11 18.04
N ASP A 4 4.69 -12.85 19.12
CA ASP A 4 4.17 -14.21 19.07
C ASP A 4 2.65 -14.29 19.33
N ARG A 5 2.01 -13.14 19.59
CA ARG A 5 0.56 -12.99 19.78
C ARG A 5 -0.02 -12.28 18.56
N LEU A 6 -1.17 -12.76 18.11
CA LEU A 6 -1.95 -12.15 17.04
C LEU A 6 -3.31 -11.79 17.63
N GLU A 7 -3.36 -10.61 18.25
CA GLU A 7 -4.49 -10.09 19.02
C GLU A 7 -4.95 -8.73 18.47
N THR A 8 -4.11 -8.00 17.73
CA THR A 8 -4.45 -6.70 17.16
C THR A 8 -4.21 -6.64 15.66
N LEU A 9 -5.28 -6.38 14.90
CA LEU A 9 -5.25 -6.02 13.48
C LEU A 9 -5.46 -4.51 13.34
N ALA A 10 -4.52 -3.79 12.72
CA ALA A 10 -4.64 -2.34 12.55
C ALA A 10 -4.87 -1.94 11.09
N TYR A 11 -5.80 -1.01 10.87
CA TYR A 11 -5.84 -0.17 9.70
C TYR A 11 -5.33 1.22 10.05
N LYS A 12 -4.43 1.77 9.22
CA LYS A 12 -3.85 3.11 9.39
C LYS A 12 -4.12 3.98 8.17
N GLY A 13 -4.80 5.11 8.34
CA GLY A 13 -5.08 6.09 7.28
C GLY A 13 -6.54 6.52 7.22
N ASP A 14 -6.95 7.13 6.11
CA ASP A 14 -8.31 7.69 6.01
C ASP A 14 -9.35 6.58 5.88
N LEU A 15 -10.43 6.67 6.66
CA LEU A 15 -11.49 5.65 6.70
C LEU A 15 -12.08 5.33 5.31
N PRO A 16 -12.36 6.30 4.41
CA PRO A 16 -12.89 6.01 3.08
C PRO A 16 -12.03 5.10 2.21
N ASN A 17 -10.71 5.03 2.50
CA ASN A 17 -9.79 4.15 1.78
C ASN A 17 -9.86 2.70 2.29
N LEU A 18 -10.43 2.42 3.46
CA LEU A 18 -10.71 1.04 3.86
C LEU A 18 -12.06 0.63 3.30
N TRP A 19 -12.10 -0.40 2.47
CA TRP A 19 -13.35 -0.92 1.92
C TRP A 19 -14.34 -1.28 3.03
N ARG A 20 -15.62 -1.02 2.79
CA ARG A 20 -16.69 -1.10 3.80
C ARG A 20 -16.78 -2.47 4.47
N GLY A 21 -16.57 -3.55 3.72
CA GLY A 21 -16.59 -4.91 4.27
C GLY A 21 -15.54 -5.18 5.34
N PHE A 22 -14.44 -4.42 5.37
CA PHE A 22 -13.40 -4.54 6.41
C PHE A 22 -13.61 -3.62 7.62
N ARG A 23 -14.76 -2.96 7.73
CA ARG A 23 -15.07 -2.05 8.85
C ARG A 23 -16.50 -2.17 9.38
N ASP A 24 -17.30 -3.07 8.82
CA ASP A 24 -18.65 -3.34 9.32
C ASP A 24 -18.65 -4.18 10.61
N ASP A 25 -19.81 -4.25 11.26
CA ASP A 25 -19.96 -4.96 12.53
C ASP A 25 -19.84 -6.49 12.37
N GLY A 26 -20.16 -7.02 11.20
CA GLY A 26 -20.03 -8.45 10.91
C GLY A 26 -18.57 -8.87 10.94
N PHE A 27 -17.71 -8.11 10.26
CA PHE A 27 -16.27 -8.32 10.26
C PHE A 27 -15.66 -8.14 11.66
N ARG A 28 -16.06 -7.09 12.39
CA ARG A 28 -15.60 -6.88 13.78
C ARG A 28 -15.96 -8.05 14.70
N ARG A 29 -17.19 -8.57 14.62
CA ARG A 29 -17.60 -9.76 15.38
C ARG A 29 -16.82 -11.01 14.98
N ALA A 30 -16.56 -11.20 13.70
CA ALA A 30 -15.77 -12.35 13.22
C ALA A 30 -14.33 -12.31 13.73
N LEU A 31 -13.69 -11.12 13.76
CA LEU A 31 -12.37 -10.93 14.37
C LEU A 31 -12.39 -11.18 15.88
N ALA A 32 -13.40 -10.66 16.58
CA ALA A 32 -13.54 -10.85 18.03
C ALA A 32 -13.71 -12.34 18.41
N ALA A 33 -14.44 -13.11 17.59
CA ALA A 33 -14.64 -14.55 17.79
C ALA A 33 -13.32 -15.34 17.76
N ILE A 34 -12.31 -14.86 17.03
CA ILE A 34 -10.96 -15.45 16.99
C ILE A 34 -9.98 -14.73 17.93
N GLY A 35 -10.47 -13.85 18.81
CA GLY A 35 -9.67 -13.09 19.77
C GLY A 35 -8.74 -12.07 19.10
N VAL A 36 -9.20 -11.40 18.04
CA VAL A 36 -8.49 -10.30 17.37
C VAL A 36 -9.32 -9.02 17.45
N ASP A 37 -8.71 -7.94 17.90
CA ASP A 37 -9.27 -6.59 17.93
C ASP A 37 -8.91 -5.81 16.65
N LEU A 38 -9.90 -5.12 16.06
CA LEU A 38 -9.68 -4.24 14.91
C LEU A 38 -9.48 -2.80 15.38
N ARG A 39 -8.27 -2.29 15.18
CA ARG A 39 -7.92 -0.91 15.49
C ARG A 39 -7.90 -0.04 14.24
N LEU A 40 -8.64 1.06 14.29
CA LEU A 40 -8.69 2.04 13.21
C LEU A 40 -7.94 3.29 13.65
N ASP A 41 -6.68 3.42 13.21
CA ASP A 41 -5.87 4.61 13.41
C ASP A 41 -6.16 5.58 12.26
N LEU A 42 -7.24 6.34 12.44
CA LEU A 42 -7.79 7.22 11.42
C LEU A 42 -7.17 8.61 11.47
N ARG A 43 -7.22 9.31 10.34
CA ARG A 43 -7.06 10.77 10.33
C ARG A 43 -8.30 11.37 10.97
N THR A 44 -8.14 11.97 12.13
CA THR A 44 -9.18 12.80 12.74
C THR A 44 -9.04 14.24 12.23
N PRO A 45 -10.12 14.90 11.80
CA PRO A 45 -10.06 16.28 11.31
C PRO A 45 -9.69 17.32 12.37
N ASP A 46 -9.98 17.06 13.65
CA ASP A 46 -10.10 18.12 14.67
C ASP A 46 -8.98 18.17 15.71
N ASP A 47 -8.09 17.17 15.77
CA ASP A 47 -7.31 16.94 16.99
C ASP A 47 -5.91 17.57 16.95
N GLY A 48 -5.45 18.02 15.78
CA GLY A 48 -4.04 18.44 15.56
C GLY A 48 -2.99 17.34 15.82
N ALA A 49 -3.39 16.18 16.34
CA ALA A 49 -2.55 15.05 16.63
C ALA A 49 -2.12 14.39 15.30
N PRO A 50 -0.81 14.19 15.08
CA PRO A 50 -0.36 13.56 13.87
C PRO A 50 -0.86 12.12 13.80
N LEU A 51 -1.42 11.76 12.65
CA LEU A 51 -1.68 10.38 12.24
C LEU A 51 -0.52 9.47 12.66
N ARG A 52 -0.79 8.47 13.51
CA ARG A 52 0.21 7.52 14.02
C ARG A 52 0.57 6.45 12.99
N MET A 53 0.83 6.89 11.76
CA MET A 53 1.18 6.04 10.61
C MET A 53 2.55 5.40 10.74
N HIS A 54 3.41 5.91 11.63
CA HIS A 54 4.75 5.38 11.90
C HIS A 54 4.80 4.44 13.12
N ASP A 55 3.74 4.39 13.95
CA ASP A 55 3.78 3.68 15.23
C ASP A 55 3.08 2.33 15.16
N TYR A 56 3.86 1.25 15.21
CA TYR A 56 3.39 -0.13 15.15
C TYR A 56 3.67 -0.91 16.45
N ARG A 57 4.05 -0.24 17.54
CA ARG A 57 4.48 -0.90 18.78
C ARG A 57 3.41 -1.82 19.38
N ASP A 58 2.14 -1.48 19.15
CA ASP A 58 0.98 -2.21 19.65
C ASP A 58 0.16 -2.90 18.55
N VAL A 59 0.76 -3.16 17.40
CA VAL A 59 0.12 -3.76 16.23
C VAL A 59 0.74 -5.12 15.95
N ASP A 60 -0.08 -6.17 15.82
CA ASP A 60 0.42 -7.52 15.53
C ASP A 60 0.35 -7.86 14.04
N ALA A 61 -0.64 -7.31 13.32
CA ALA A 61 -0.75 -7.35 11.87
C ALA A 61 -1.45 -6.09 11.35
N VAL A 62 -1.27 -5.77 10.07
CA VAL A 62 -2.00 -4.68 9.42
C VAL A 62 -2.92 -5.16 8.30
N ILE A 63 -4.01 -4.43 8.12
CA ILE A 63 -4.91 -4.60 6.98
C ILE A 63 -4.92 -3.36 6.10
N ALA A 64 -4.96 -3.55 4.79
CA ALA A 64 -5.26 -2.47 3.86
C ALA A 64 -5.84 -2.99 2.55
N ALA A 65 -7.09 -2.65 2.30
CA ALA A 65 -7.76 -3.00 1.06
C ALA A 65 -8.69 -1.86 0.66
N ARG A 66 -8.39 -1.25 -0.48
CA ARG A 66 -9.18 -0.17 -1.06
C ARG A 66 -10.12 -0.73 -2.13
N ASN A 67 -11.36 -0.25 -2.15
CA ASN A 67 -12.27 -0.48 -3.27
C ASN A 67 -12.31 0.73 -4.21
N LEU A 68 -11.14 1.04 -4.76
CA LEU A 68 -10.97 2.09 -5.76
C LEU A 68 -11.07 1.48 -7.16
N THR A 69 -11.23 2.36 -8.14
CA THR A 69 -11.15 1.97 -9.55
C THR A 69 -9.73 1.53 -9.88
N GLU A 70 -9.57 0.65 -10.88
CA GLU A 70 -8.25 0.19 -11.32
C GLU A 70 -7.29 1.34 -11.70
N GLU A 71 -7.80 2.48 -12.13
CA GLU A 71 -6.96 3.65 -12.44
C GLU A 71 -6.58 4.44 -11.19
N ASP A 72 -7.52 4.67 -10.28
CA ASP A 72 -7.26 5.40 -9.04
C ASP A 72 -6.32 4.64 -8.09
N VAL A 73 -6.27 3.30 -8.19
CA VAL A 73 -5.36 2.48 -7.38
C VAL A 73 -3.92 2.52 -7.89
N LYS A 74 -3.69 2.71 -9.20
CA LYS A 74 -2.32 2.77 -9.80
C LYS A 74 -1.45 3.89 -9.23
N VAL A 75 -2.06 5.00 -8.83
CA VAL A 75 -1.33 6.14 -8.24
C VAL A 75 -1.09 5.98 -6.75
N LYS A 76 -1.57 4.91 -6.11
CA LYS A 76 -1.39 4.69 -4.68
C LYS A 76 -0.06 3.98 -4.43
N PRO A 77 0.83 4.57 -3.61
CA PRO A 77 2.07 3.89 -3.27
C PRO A 77 1.80 2.72 -2.34
N ALA A 78 2.72 1.75 -2.37
CA ALA A 78 2.72 0.57 -1.51
C ALA A 78 3.18 0.85 -0.07
N SER A 79 3.09 2.10 0.42
CA SER A 79 3.68 2.54 1.69
C SER A 79 3.18 1.72 2.89
N LYS A 80 1.96 1.19 2.86
CA LYS A 80 1.45 0.34 3.94
C LYS A 80 2.18 -0.99 4.06
N LEU A 81 2.58 -1.58 2.93
CA LEU A 81 3.39 -2.80 2.88
C LEU A 81 4.80 -2.52 3.39
N VAL A 82 5.43 -1.45 2.87
CA VAL A 82 6.78 -1.04 3.30
C VAL A 82 6.82 -0.74 4.81
N ASN A 83 5.83 -0.02 5.35
CA ASN A 83 5.76 0.25 6.78
C ASN A 83 5.55 -1.04 7.61
N ALA A 84 4.77 -2.00 7.12
CA ALA A 84 4.59 -3.29 7.78
C ALA A 84 5.91 -4.09 7.86
N TRP A 85 6.67 -4.10 6.76
CA TRP A 85 8.00 -4.70 6.71
C TRP A 85 8.97 -4.04 7.68
N LEU A 86 9.05 -2.71 7.68
CA LEU A 86 9.89 -1.95 8.62
C LEU A 86 9.50 -2.19 10.09
N ALA A 87 8.20 -2.35 10.37
CA ALA A 87 7.69 -2.67 11.69
C ALA A 87 7.87 -4.15 12.08
N GLY A 88 8.15 -5.02 11.11
CA GLY A 88 8.24 -6.45 11.30
C GLY A 88 6.90 -7.08 11.70
N VAL A 89 5.81 -6.68 11.03
CA VAL A 89 4.47 -7.25 11.22
C VAL A 89 3.92 -7.81 9.89
N PRO A 90 3.15 -8.91 9.90
CA PRO A 90 2.45 -9.38 8.71
C PRO A 90 1.45 -8.34 8.17
N ALA A 91 1.29 -8.32 6.85
CA ALA A 91 0.35 -7.46 6.15
C ALA A 91 -0.71 -8.30 5.41
N LEU A 92 -1.98 -7.91 5.56
CA LEU A 92 -3.13 -8.42 4.83
C LEU A 92 -3.60 -7.32 3.87
N LEU A 93 -3.38 -7.50 2.57
CA LEU A 93 -3.52 -6.42 1.59
C LEU A 93 -4.49 -6.78 0.47
N GLY A 94 -5.23 -5.80 -0.03
CA GLY A 94 -6.07 -5.96 -1.23
C GLY A 94 -5.21 -6.21 -2.48
N PRO A 95 -5.83 -6.64 -3.59
CA PRO A 95 -5.16 -6.90 -4.87
C PRO A 95 -4.82 -5.58 -5.59
N GLU A 96 -4.04 -4.72 -4.94
CA GLU A 96 -3.66 -3.42 -5.49
C GLU A 96 -2.34 -3.54 -6.27
N PRO A 97 -2.23 -2.95 -7.49
CA PRO A 97 -1.04 -3.06 -8.33
C PRO A 97 0.25 -2.68 -7.62
N GLY A 98 0.24 -1.63 -6.79
CA GLY A 98 1.43 -1.20 -6.05
C GLY A 98 1.93 -2.25 -5.05
N PHE A 99 1.04 -3.05 -4.44
CA PHE A 99 1.46 -4.15 -3.57
C PHE A 99 1.98 -5.34 -4.39
N GLN A 100 1.29 -5.67 -5.48
CA GLN A 100 1.64 -6.78 -6.36
C GLN A 100 2.98 -6.58 -7.05
N GLU A 101 3.31 -5.35 -7.46
CA GLU A 101 4.61 -5.01 -8.06
C GLU A 101 5.78 -5.29 -7.12
N LEU A 102 5.59 -5.07 -5.81
CA LEU A 102 6.63 -5.33 -4.81
C LEU A 102 6.68 -6.79 -4.33
N ARG A 103 5.71 -7.62 -4.75
CA ARG A 103 5.60 -9.02 -4.35
C ARG A 103 6.62 -9.87 -5.08
N SER A 104 7.49 -10.50 -4.31
CA SER A 104 8.47 -11.50 -4.75
C SER A 104 8.16 -12.91 -4.22
N SER A 105 7.37 -12.99 -3.14
CA SER A 105 7.04 -14.24 -2.45
C SER A 105 5.65 -14.18 -1.80
N ALA A 106 5.07 -15.34 -1.51
CA ALA A 106 3.85 -15.43 -0.68
C ALA A 106 4.10 -15.04 0.79
N LEU A 107 5.37 -14.95 1.23
CA LEU A 107 5.74 -14.50 2.58
C LEU A 107 5.79 -12.97 2.71
N ASP A 108 5.75 -12.23 1.59
CA ASP A 108 5.87 -10.77 1.58
C ASP A 108 4.61 -10.11 2.16
N TYR A 109 3.42 -10.62 1.81
CA TYR A 109 2.12 -10.27 2.39
C TYR A 109 1.07 -11.32 2.01
N ILE A 110 -0.07 -11.31 2.72
CA ILE A 110 -1.23 -12.11 2.37
C ILE A 110 -2.20 -11.23 1.57
N GLU A 111 -2.48 -11.63 0.33
CA GLU A 111 -3.50 -10.95 -0.49
C GLU A 111 -4.90 -11.40 -0.09
N ILE A 112 -5.82 -10.45 0.08
CA ILE A 112 -7.21 -10.68 0.52
C ILE A 112 -8.19 -10.01 -0.43
N THR A 113 -9.29 -10.69 -0.77
CA THR A 113 -10.36 -10.16 -1.63
C THR A 113 -11.71 -10.10 -0.92
N SER A 114 -11.79 -10.52 0.34
CA SER A 114 -13.01 -10.49 1.15
C SER A 114 -12.72 -10.40 2.65
N PRO A 115 -13.71 -10.03 3.49
CA PRO A 115 -13.56 -10.06 4.95
C PRO A 115 -13.30 -11.48 5.46
N GLN A 116 -13.88 -12.49 4.82
CA GLN A 116 -13.67 -13.89 5.16
C GLN A 116 -12.23 -14.35 4.87
N ASP A 117 -11.60 -13.86 3.79
CA ASP A 117 -10.18 -14.12 3.54
C ASP A 117 -9.30 -13.59 4.66
N ALA A 118 -9.59 -12.38 5.14
CA ALA A 118 -8.83 -11.78 6.23
C ALA A 118 -8.96 -12.58 7.54
N VAL A 119 -10.17 -13.02 7.88
CA VAL A 119 -10.40 -13.88 9.05
C VAL A 119 -9.63 -15.19 8.93
N ARG A 120 -9.75 -15.91 7.79
CA ARG A 120 -9.03 -17.17 7.54
C ARG A 120 -7.52 -16.99 7.59
N ALA A 121 -7.01 -15.88 7.06
CA ALA A 121 -5.59 -15.55 7.09
C ALA A 121 -5.08 -15.40 8.53
N LEU A 122 -5.83 -14.70 9.38
CA LEU A 122 -5.48 -14.51 10.78
C LEU A 122 -5.57 -15.82 11.57
N GLU A 123 -6.61 -16.63 11.36
CA GLU A 123 -6.71 -17.96 11.96
C GLU A 123 -5.52 -18.85 11.59
N ARG A 124 -5.10 -18.83 10.31
CA ARG A 124 -3.92 -19.55 9.85
C ARG A 124 -2.66 -19.06 10.57
N LEU A 125 -2.45 -17.75 10.68
CA LEU A 125 -1.30 -17.18 11.38
C LEU A 125 -1.32 -17.49 12.89
N LYS A 126 -2.48 -17.60 13.53
CA LYS A 126 -2.61 -18.04 14.93
C LYS A 126 -2.27 -19.51 15.12
N ARG A 127 -2.75 -20.38 14.21
CA ARG A 127 -2.49 -21.83 14.26
C ARG A 127 -1.06 -22.18 13.87
N ASP A 128 -0.42 -21.37 13.03
CA ASP A 128 0.95 -21.57 12.59
C ASP A 128 1.84 -20.35 12.94
N PRO A 129 2.36 -20.29 14.18
CA PRO A 129 3.31 -19.26 14.57
C PRO A 129 4.63 -19.29 13.77
N ALA A 130 4.98 -20.41 13.14
CA ALA A 130 6.17 -20.51 12.32
C ALA A 130 6.01 -19.71 11.01
N LEU A 131 4.84 -19.80 10.36
CA LEU A 131 4.50 -18.94 9.23
C LEU A 131 4.56 -17.46 9.60
N ALA A 132 3.97 -17.07 10.74
CA ALA A 132 4.02 -15.68 11.19
C ALA A 132 5.46 -15.19 11.40
N ARG A 133 6.34 -16.04 11.97
CA ARG A 133 7.78 -15.74 12.08
C ARG A 133 8.44 -15.58 10.71
N GLN A 134 8.22 -16.51 9.78
CA GLN A 134 8.79 -16.46 8.43
C GLN A 134 8.39 -15.19 7.68
N MET A 135 7.12 -14.80 7.75
CA MET A 135 6.65 -13.54 7.14
C MET A 135 7.34 -12.31 7.74
N ARG A 136 7.58 -12.29 9.05
CA ARG A 136 8.30 -11.18 9.70
C ARG A 136 9.75 -11.11 9.31
N GLU A 137 10.45 -12.25 9.28
CA GLU A 137 11.84 -12.28 8.84
C GLU A 137 11.95 -11.88 7.37
N ARG A 138 11.05 -12.38 6.51
CA ARG A 138 10.97 -11.93 5.11
C ARG A 138 10.72 -10.44 5.02
N GLY A 139 9.80 -9.89 5.81
CA GLY A 139 9.55 -8.46 5.87
C GLY A 139 10.80 -7.65 6.22
N LYS A 140 11.61 -8.11 7.18
CA LYS A 140 12.88 -7.45 7.54
C LYS A 140 13.90 -7.48 6.40
N GLU A 141 13.97 -8.58 5.63
CA GLU A 141 14.81 -8.66 4.44
C GLU A 141 14.35 -7.63 3.40
N ARG A 142 13.04 -7.61 3.07
CA ARG A 142 12.46 -6.65 2.13
C ARG A 142 12.66 -5.21 2.59
N ALA A 143 12.56 -4.95 3.90
CA ALA A 143 12.73 -3.62 4.48
C ALA A 143 14.11 -3.00 4.21
N GLN A 144 15.16 -3.79 3.98
CA GLN A 144 16.49 -3.27 3.67
C GLN A 144 16.52 -2.40 2.41
N GLU A 145 15.68 -2.72 1.43
CA GLU A 145 15.55 -1.97 0.17
C GLU A 145 14.91 -0.59 0.35
N PHE A 146 14.24 -0.36 1.49
CA PHE A 146 13.48 0.85 1.80
C PHE A 146 14.04 1.60 3.02
N THR A 147 15.27 1.30 3.43
CA THR A 147 16.00 2.10 4.41
C THR A 147 16.27 3.50 3.87
N VAL A 148 16.42 4.49 4.76
CA VAL A 148 16.74 5.87 4.36
C VAL A 148 17.97 5.89 3.46
N ASP A 149 19.04 5.19 3.83
CA ASP A 149 20.26 5.14 3.04
C ASP A 149 20.06 4.49 1.66
N ALA A 150 19.27 3.40 1.57
CA ALA A 150 18.96 2.78 0.28
C ALA A 150 18.16 3.72 -0.63
N LEU A 151 17.18 4.43 -0.07
CA LEU A 151 16.38 5.41 -0.79
C LEU A 151 17.23 6.60 -1.24
N VAL A 152 18.09 7.13 -0.37
CA VAL A 152 19.03 8.22 -0.71
C VAL A 152 19.93 7.80 -1.86
N ARG A 153 20.55 6.61 -1.80
CA ARG A 153 21.39 6.09 -2.89
C ARG A 153 20.62 5.99 -4.21
N ARG A 154 19.37 5.51 -4.18
CA ARG A 154 18.53 5.40 -5.38
C ARG A 154 18.18 6.77 -5.96
N TRP A 155 17.82 7.74 -5.11
CA TRP A 155 17.54 9.11 -5.54
C TRP A 155 18.76 9.79 -6.13
N VAL A 156 19.92 9.69 -5.46
CA VAL A 156 21.19 10.24 -5.97
C VAL A 156 21.53 9.63 -7.32
N GLY A 157 21.44 8.30 -7.47
CA GLY A 157 21.70 7.62 -8.73
C GLY A 157 20.74 8.04 -9.86
N LEU A 158 19.45 8.17 -9.56
CA LEU A 158 18.44 8.63 -10.52
C LEU A 158 18.69 10.07 -10.97
N LEU A 159 18.94 10.97 -10.03
CA LEU A 159 19.12 12.41 -10.28
C LEU A 159 20.43 12.69 -11.02
N ASN A 160 21.53 12.05 -10.61
CA ASN A 160 22.85 12.28 -11.21
C ASN A 160 23.10 11.48 -12.49
N GLY A 161 22.29 10.46 -12.79
CA GLY A 161 22.38 9.69 -14.02
C GLY A 161 21.29 10.10 -15.02
N PRO A 162 20.26 9.25 -15.22
CA PRO A 162 19.32 9.39 -16.33
C PRO A 162 18.56 10.72 -16.35
N VAL A 163 18.29 11.34 -15.19
CA VAL A 163 17.63 12.65 -15.14
C VAL A 163 18.59 13.76 -15.62
N ALA A 164 19.82 13.78 -15.10
CA ALA A 164 20.83 14.75 -15.53
C ALA A 164 21.15 14.62 -17.02
N ASP A 165 21.31 13.39 -17.53
CA ASP A 165 21.60 13.11 -18.94
C ASP A 165 20.49 13.64 -19.85
N ARG A 166 19.23 13.27 -19.56
CA ARG A 166 18.08 13.74 -20.32
C ARG A 166 17.88 15.25 -20.23
N TYR A 167 18.18 15.84 -19.08
CA TYR A 167 18.14 17.30 -18.93
C TYR A 167 19.19 17.99 -19.81
N ALA A 168 20.42 17.47 -19.86
CA ALA A 168 21.47 18.03 -20.70
C ALA A 168 21.13 17.91 -22.20
N GLU A 169 20.59 16.77 -22.63
CA GLU A 169 20.07 16.59 -23.99
C GLU A 169 18.96 17.59 -24.32
N TRP A 170 17.98 17.74 -23.43
CA TRP A 170 16.89 18.69 -23.58
C TRP A 170 17.42 20.14 -23.62
N ALA A 171 18.38 20.49 -22.77
CA ALA A 171 18.95 21.83 -22.72
C ALA A 171 19.59 22.22 -24.06
N ARG A 172 20.34 21.28 -24.67
CA ARG A 172 20.98 21.42 -26.00
C ARG A 172 20.00 21.34 -27.17
N ALA A 173 18.77 20.86 -26.96
CA ALA A 173 17.79 20.76 -28.03
C ALA A 173 17.35 22.14 -28.54
N GLY A 174 17.19 22.24 -29.87
CA GLY A 174 16.68 23.45 -30.51
C GLY A 174 15.24 23.78 -30.13
N ALA A 175 14.85 25.05 -30.29
CA ALA A 175 13.53 25.58 -29.91
C ALA A 175 12.36 24.79 -30.53
N ALA A 176 12.48 24.37 -31.79
CA ALA A 176 11.46 23.58 -32.47
C ALA A 176 11.19 22.22 -31.79
N ARG A 177 12.25 21.52 -31.34
CA ARG A 177 12.11 20.25 -30.62
C ARG A 177 11.49 20.43 -29.24
N LYS A 178 11.86 21.51 -28.54
CA LYS A 178 11.26 21.87 -27.24
C LYS A 178 9.77 22.18 -27.38
N LEU A 179 9.39 22.95 -28.41
CA LEU A 179 8.00 23.25 -28.71
C LEU A 179 7.21 21.98 -29.06
N ALA A 180 7.74 21.13 -29.94
CA ALA A 180 7.11 19.86 -30.31
C ALA A 180 6.89 18.95 -29.10
N HIS A 181 7.88 18.84 -28.20
CA HIS A 181 7.75 18.08 -26.95
C HIS A 181 6.64 18.67 -26.07
N TRP A 182 6.62 19.99 -25.87
CA TRP A 182 5.58 20.64 -25.06
C TRP A 182 4.17 20.40 -25.61
N VAL A 183 3.99 20.55 -26.93
CA VAL A 183 2.70 20.27 -27.59
C VAL A 183 2.29 18.82 -27.38
N ALA A 184 3.20 17.86 -27.61
CA ALA A 184 2.94 16.45 -27.40
C ALA A 184 2.56 16.13 -25.95
N SER A 185 3.28 16.69 -24.97
CA SER A 185 2.98 16.55 -23.54
C SER A 185 1.61 17.12 -23.19
N ALA A 186 1.23 18.28 -23.73
CA ALA A 186 -0.08 18.89 -23.47
C ALA A 186 -1.24 18.02 -23.99
N PHE A 187 -1.09 17.44 -25.19
CA PHE A 187 -2.09 16.49 -25.72
C PHE A 187 -2.15 15.20 -24.91
N ALA A 188 -1.00 14.64 -24.53
CA ALA A 188 -0.93 13.44 -23.69
C ALA A 188 -1.59 13.66 -22.33
N GLU A 189 -1.32 14.80 -21.68
CA GLU A 189 -1.92 15.18 -20.40
C GLU A 189 -3.44 15.31 -20.51
N LYS A 190 -3.94 15.98 -21.57
CA LYS A 190 -5.38 16.13 -21.79
C LYS A 190 -6.08 14.77 -21.95
N ARG A 191 -5.47 13.85 -22.72
CA ARG A 191 -5.99 12.48 -22.90
C ARG A 191 -5.95 11.71 -21.58
N ALA A 192 -4.85 11.77 -20.84
CA ALA A 192 -4.71 11.09 -19.55
C ALA A 192 -5.77 11.57 -18.54
N LYS A 193 -6.02 12.88 -18.46
CA LYS A 193 -7.08 13.45 -17.60
C LYS A 193 -8.47 12.95 -17.99
N ALA A 194 -8.79 12.90 -19.29
CA ALA A 194 -10.08 12.41 -19.76
C ALA A 194 -10.30 10.92 -19.44
N VAL A 195 -9.26 10.09 -19.63
CA VAL A 195 -9.29 8.67 -19.28
C VAL A 195 -9.45 8.48 -17.77
N ALA A 196 -8.68 9.22 -16.95
CA ALA A 196 -8.77 9.16 -15.50
C ALA A 196 -10.16 9.58 -14.99
N ALA A 197 -10.77 10.62 -15.56
CA ALA A 197 -12.12 11.06 -15.19
C ALA A 197 -13.16 9.97 -15.48
N ARG A 198 -13.14 9.39 -16.68
CA ARG A 198 -14.05 8.30 -17.05
C ARG A 198 -13.87 7.08 -16.15
N ASN A 199 -12.62 6.68 -15.89
CA ASN A 199 -12.34 5.51 -15.06
C ASN A 199 -12.74 5.73 -13.60
N ARG A 200 -12.65 6.95 -13.07
CA ARG A 200 -13.12 7.25 -11.70
C ARG A 200 -14.62 6.99 -11.53
N GLU A 201 -15.40 7.24 -12.58
CA GLU A 201 -16.86 7.10 -12.57
C GLU A 201 -17.30 5.67 -12.93
N PHE A 202 -16.68 5.05 -13.93
CA PHE A 202 -17.13 3.77 -14.53
C PHE A 202 -16.12 2.63 -14.45
N GLY A 203 -14.97 2.84 -13.81
CA GLY A 203 -13.91 1.84 -13.75
C GLY A 203 -14.27 0.67 -12.82
N ARG A 204 -13.81 -0.53 -13.19
CA ARG A 204 -13.93 -1.73 -12.38
C ARG A 204 -13.30 -1.51 -11.00
N ARG A 205 -13.94 -2.03 -9.96
CA ARG A 205 -13.40 -2.05 -8.60
C ARG A 205 -13.21 -3.49 -8.11
N PRO A 206 -12.14 -3.81 -7.37
CA PRO A 206 -11.83 -5.18 -7.00
C PRO A 206 -12.86 -5.89 -6.11
N PHE A 207 -13.72 -5.12 -5.42
CA PHE A 207 -14.67 -5.67 -4.44
C PHE A 207 -16.15 -5.44 -4.79
N ASP A 208 -16.47 -4.99 -6.01
CA ASP A 208 -17.86 -4.75 -6.42
C ASP A 208 -18.64 -6.03 -6.77
N GLY A 209 -17.99 -7.20 -6.73
CA GLY A 209 -18.55 -8.44 -7.26
C GLY A 209 -18.49 -8.46 -8.80
N ASP A 210 -18.37 -9.64 -9.39
CA ASP A 210 -18.63 -9.83 -10.83
C ASP A 210 -20.14 -10.05 -11.05
#